data_AF-A0A0D3IB33-F1
#
_entry.id   AF-A0A0D3IB33-F1
#
_cell.length_a   1.000
_cell.length_b   1.000
_cell.length_c   1.000
_cell.angle_alpha   90.00
_cell.angle_beta   90.00
_cell.angle_gamma   90.00
#
_symmetry.space_group_name_H-M   'P 1'
#
loop_
_entity.id
_entity.type
_entity.pdbx_description
1 polymer ?
#
loop_
_entity_poly.entity_id
_entity_poly.type
_entity_poly.pdbx_seq_one_letter_code
_entity_poly.pdbx_strand_id
1 'polypeptide(L)'
;MGELKDWMPLVIFDLACVFLYSGIIFGWAPLHQMLVKEGFYAELCEGEEVPCAAMENKLNSAFTLASSAVSVIALPAGWFVDTFGPMAGIMIAGVLQVISLTGIGLVQQLGDVAGFDLFAASLVSMSMAGAITMFCGYTVPFLFPKQATLLIAATSCLFDGSC
;
A
#
# COMPACT_ATOMS: atom_id res chain seq x y z
N MET A 1 12.10 -31.77 -2.51
CA MET A 1 11.61 -31.42 -1.16
C MET A 1 12.74 -30.97 -0.24
N GLY A 2 13.99 -31.38 -0.47
CA GLY A 2 15.17 -30.84 0.25
C GLY A 2 15.37 -29.34 0.04
N GLU A 3 15.46 -28.88 -1.21
CA GLU A 3 15.77 -27.46 -1.50
C GLU A 3 14.73 -26.47 -0.95
N LEU A 4 13.43 -26.78 -0.98
CA LEU A 4 12.40 -25.90 -0.40
C LEU A 4 12.54 -25.76 1.12
N LYS A 5 12.93 -26.83 1.81
CA LYS A 5 13.09 -26.84 3.26
C LYS A 5 14.25 -25.93 3.70
N ASP A 6 15.30 -25.87 2.90
CA ASP A 6 16.49 -25.05 3.17
C ASP A 6 16.20 -23.55 2.96
N TRP A 7 15.33 -23.21 2.00
CA TRP A 7 14.91 -21.83 1.68
C TRP A 7 13.56 -21.42 2.29
N MET A 8 12.97 -22.29 3.12
CA MET A 8 11.72 -22.04 3.82
C MET A 8 11.67 -20.71 4.60
N PRO A 9 12.72 -20.28 5.35
CA PRO A 9 12.65 -18.99 6.04
C PRO A 9 12.52 -17.80 5.09
N LEU A 10 13.11 -17.88 3.89
CA LEU A 10 13.01 -16.83 2.88
C LEU A 10 11.59 -16.73 2.33
N VAL A 11 10.96 -17.86 2.03
CA VAL A 11 9.55 -17.91 1.58
C VAL A 11 8.61 -17.37 2.65
N ILE A 12 8.81 -17.75 3.92
CA ILE A 12 7.98 -17.24 5.03
C ILE A 12 8.15 -15.74 5.19
N PHE A 13 9.39 -15.24 5.10
CA PHE A 13 9.67 -13.82 5.22
C PHE A 13 9.02 -13.01 4.09
N ASP A 14 9.12 -13.49 2.84
CA ASP A 14 8.47 -12.86 1.69
C ASP A 14 6.94 -12.77 1.86
N LEU A 15 6.30 -13.89 2.19
CA LEU A 15 4.86 -13.95 2.44
C LEU A 15 4.43 -13.03 3.59
N ALA A 16 5.23 -12.95 4.66
CA ALA A 16 4.99 -12.03 5.77
C ALA A 16 5.12 -10.56 5.34
N CYS A 17 6.10 -10.22 4.51
CA CYS A 17 6.24 -8.86 3.97
C CYS A 17 5.05 -8.46 3.08
N VAL A 18 4.58 -9.36 2.22
CA VAL A 18 3.39 -9.13 1.41
C VAL A 18 2.17 -8.91 2.30
N PHE A 19 1.95 -9.79 3.29
CA PHE A 19 0.82 -9.68 4.21
C PHE A 19 0.81 -8.40 5.04
N LEU A 20 1.97 -7.88 5.44
CA LEU A 20 2.04 -6.72 6.33
C LEU A 20 2.07 -5.37 5.60
N TYR A 21 2.56 -5.33 4.36
CA TYR A 21 2.91 -4.07 3.71
C TYR A 21 2.27 -3.82 2.34
N SER A 22 1.63 -4.82 1.71
CA SER A 22 1.26 -4.70 0.30
C SER A 22 -0.11 -4.06 0.01
N GLY A 23 -1.12 -4.29 0.85
CA GLY A 23 -2.52 -3.90 0.59
C GLY A 23 -3.16 -3.01 1.65
N ILE A 24 -2.36 -2.30 2.44
CA ILE A 24 -2.82 -1.41 3.54
C ILE A 24 -3.92 -0.43 3.10
N ILE A 25 -3.85 0.07 1.86
CA ILE A 25 -4.83 1.05 1.35
C ILE A 25 -6.24 0.45 1.18
N PHE A 26 -6.35 -0.87 0.98
CA PHE A 26 -7.63 -1.52 0.73
C PHE A 26 -8.43 -1.70 2.03
N GLY A 27 -7.81 -1.48 3.19
CA GLY A 27 -8.44 -1.34 4.51
C GLY A 27 -9.22 -0.03 4.69
N TRP A 28 -9.70 0.57 3.59
CA TRP A 28 -10.30 1.90 3.60
C TRP A 28 -11.59 1.97 4.41
N ALA A 29 -12.44 0.94 4.37
CA ALA A 29 -13.73 0.96 5.07
C ALA A 29 -13.58 1.22 6.59
N PRO A 30 -12.76 0.47 7.36
CA PRO A 30 -12.54 0.79 8.77
C PRO A 30 -11.76 2.10 8.98
N LEU A 31 -10.77 2.41 8.13
CA LEU A 31 -9.99 3.64 8.24
C LEU A 31 -10.86 4.91 8.05
N HIS A 32 -11.74 4.90 7.05
CA HIS A 32 -12.70 5.96 6.76
C HIS A 32 -13.61 6.22 7.95
N GLN A 33 -14.16 5.16 8.55
CA GLN A 33 -15.01 5.28 9.74
C GLN A 33 -14.25 5.90 10.93
N MET A 34 -12.96 5.59 11.07
CA MET A 34 -12.11 6.20 12.09
C MET A 34 -11.88 7.69 11.80
N LEU A 35 -11.52 8.05 10.57
CA LEU A 35 -11.30 9.45 10.14
C LEU A 35 -12.55 10.31 10.31
N VAL A 36 -13.74 9.74 10.01
CA VAL A 36 -15.02 10.43 10.21
C VAL A 36 -15.28 10.69 11.69
N LYS A 37 -15.02 9.71 12.57
CA LYS A 37 -15.18 9.87 14.02
C LYS A 37 -14.24 10.90 14.62
N GLU A 38 -13.01 10.98 14.13
CA GLU A 38 -12.02 11.99 14.55
C GLU A 38 -12.33 13.39 13.99
N GLY A 39 -13.33 13.54 13.11
CA GLY A 39 -13.64 14.81 12.47
C GLY A 39 -12.51 15.29 11.54
N PHE A 40 -11.80 14.36 10.91
CA PHE A 40 -10.74 14.70 9.95
C PHE A 40 -11.34 15.45 8.76
N TYR A 41 -10.81 16.63 8.42
CA TYR A 41 -11.42 17.56 7.45
C TYR A 41 -12.76 18.21 7.87
N ALA A 42 -13.10 18.23 9.17
CA ALA A 42 -14.30 18.91 9.65
C ALA A 42 -14.32 20.43 9.34
N GLU A 43 -13.17 21.05 9.13
CA GLU A 43 -13.03 22.44 8.71
C GLU A 43 -13.69 22.75 7.36
N LEU A 44 -13.86 21.73 6.50
CA LEU A 44 -14.52 21.88 5.20
C LEU A 44 -16.04 21.95 5.31
N CYS A 45 -16.61 21.64 6.46
CA CYS A 45 -18.05 21.58 6.62
C CYS A 45 -18.72 22.94 6.82
N GLU A 46 -17.99 24.07 6.85
CA GLU A 46 -18.53 25.46 6.89
C GLU A 46 -19.78 25.69 7.79
N GLY A 47 -19.91 24.95 8.90
CA GLY A 47 -21.05 25.05 9.83
C GLY A 47 -22.19 24.02 9.62
N GLU A 48 -22.04 23.08 8.70
CA GLU A 48 -22.89 21.89 8.55
C GLU A 48 -22.62 20.84 9.64
N GLU A 49 -23.59 19.95 9.88
CA GLU A 49 -23.41 18.80 10.76
C GLU A 49 -22.39 17.81 10.17
N VAL A 50 -21.46 17.33 11.00
CA VAL A 50 -20.46 16.33 10.62
C VAL A 50 -21.06 14.93 10.70
N PRO A 51 -20.90 14.05 9.69
CA PRO A 51 -20.16 14.25 8.44
C PRO A 51 -20.95 15.02 7.37
N CYS A 52 -20.30 16.03 6.76
CA CYS A 52 -20.84 16.77 5.63
C CYS A 52 -20.38 16.19 4.29
N ALA A 53 -21.09 16.53 3.20
CA ALA A 53 -20.77 16.04 1.86
C ALA A 53 -19.37 16.47 1.36
N ALA A 54 -18.91 17.67 1.75
CA ALA A 54 -17.59 18.17 1.35
C ALA A 54 -16.43 17.35 1.95
N MET A 55 -16.55 16.99 3.23
CA MET A 55 -15.61 16.14 3.94
C MET A 55 -15.56 14.73 3.34
N GLU A 56 -16.72 14.11 3.10
CA GLU A 56 -16.79 12.79 2.47
C GLU A 56 -16.20 12.80 1.06
N ASN A 57 -16.48 13.84 0.26
CA ASN A 57 -15.91 13.96 -1.08
C ASN A 57 -14.37 14.03 -1.05
N LYS A 58 -13.79 14.76 -0.09
CA LYS A 58 -12.33 14.85 0.04
C LYS A 58 -11.72 13.51 0.43
N LEU A 59 -12.24 12.85 1.45
CA LEU A 59 -11.78 11.53 1.88
C LEU A 59 -11.88 10.50 0.73
N ASN A 60 -13.01 10.44 0.05
CA ASN A 60 -13.22 9.53 -1.08
C ASN A 60 -12.34 9.87 -2.29
N SER A 61 -12.04 11.14 -2.53
CA SER A 61 -11.10 11.55 -3.58
C SER A 61 -9.68 11.07 -3.29
N ALA A 62 -9.23 11.16 -2.04
CA ALA A 62 -7.92 10.66 -1.61
C ALA A 62 -7.79 9.16 -1.82
N PHE A 63 -8.81 8.38 -1.41
CA PHE A 63 -8.84 6.93 -1.63
C PHE A 63 -8.92 6.57 -3.13
N THR A 64 -9.70 7.32 -3.91
CA THR A 64 -9.82 7.10 -5.36
C THR A 64 -8.49 7.34 -6.08
N LEU A 65 -7.76 8.38 -5.70
CA LEU A 65 -6.41 8.65 -6.23
C LEU A 65 -5.43 7.54 -5.84
N ALA A 66 -5.46 7.07 -4.59
CA ALA A 66 -4.58 6.01 -4.14
C ALA A 66 -4.89 4.66 -4.83
N SER A 67 -6.15 4.25 -4.89
CA SER A 67 -6.56 3.00 -5.53
C SER A 67 -6.30 3.00 -7.04
N SER A 68 -6.49 4.15 -7.72
CA SER A 68 -6.14 4.27 -9.14
C SER A 68 -4.62 4.23 -9.37
N ALA A 69 -3.81 4.76 -8.44
CA ALA A 69 -2.36 4.72 -8.54
C ALA A 69 -1.79 3.29 -8.52
N VAL A 70 -2.42 2.33 -7.82
CA VAL A 70 -2.05 0.90 -7.89
C VAL A 70 -2.10 0.38 -9.33
N SER A 71 -3.15 0.71 -10.06
CA SER A 71 -3.31 0.29 -11.45
C SER A 71 -2.31 0.99 -12.38
N VAL A 72 -2.04 2.28 -12.16
CA VAL A 72 -1.09 3.06 -12.96
C VAL A 72 0.34 2.56 -12.76
N ILE A 73 0.71 2.23 -11.52
CA ILE A 73 2.06 1.79 -11.18
C ILE A 73 2.31 0.32 -11.52
N ALA A 74 1.27 -0.48 -11.76
CA ALA A 74 1.40 -1.92 -11.99
C ALA A 74 2.37 -2.26 -13.15
N LEU A 75 2.22 -1.60 -14.30
CA LEU A 75 3.08 -1.81 -15.46
C LEU A 75 4.53 -1.34 -15.21
N PRO A 76 4.78 -0.08 -14.77
CA PRO A 76 6.13 0.36 -14.45
C PRO A 76 6.80 -0.47 -13.35
N ALA A 77 6.06 -0.85 -12.31
CA ALA A 77 6.59 -1.63 -11.19
C ALA A 77 7.02 -3.02 -11.65
N GLY A 78 6.20 -3.72 -12.43
CA GLY A 78 6.56 -5.01 -13.01
C GLY A 78 7.82 -4.91 -13.88
N TRP A 79 7.85 -3.96 -14.82
CA TRP A 79 9.03 -3.72 -15.66
C TRP A 79 10.30 -3.42 -14.85
N PHE A 80 10.18 -2.63 -13.78
CA PHE A 80 11.30 -2.28 -12.91
C PHE A 80 11.82 -3.49 -12.12
N VAL A 81 10.94 -4.29 -11.53
CA VAL A 81 11.32 -5.50 -10.78
C VAL A 81 11.95 -6.53 -11.71
N ASP A 82 11.46 -6.67 -12.93
CA ASP A 82 12.00 -7.59 -13.92
C ASP A 82 13.41 -7.18 -14.41
N THR A 83 13.71 -5.88 -14.47
CA THR A 83 14.98 -5.35 -14.98
C THR A 83 16.06 -5.18 -13.91
N PHE A 84 15.71 -4.63 -12.75
CA PHE A 84 16.66 -4.34 -11.66
C PHE A 84 16.63 -5.40 -10.55
N GLY A 85 15.70 -6.34 -10.62
CA GLY A 85 15.52 -7.41 -9.65
C GLY A 85 14.74 -6.98 -8.40
N PRO A 86 14.32 -7.98 -7.59
CA PRO A 86 13.47 -7.75 -6.43
C PRO A 86 14.14 -6.95 -5.31
N MET A 87 15.47 -7.04 -5.16
CA MET A 87 16.20 -6.32 -4.10
C MET A 87 16.15 -4.80 -4.26
N ALA A 88 16.24 -4.30 -5.50
CA ALA A 88 16.08 -2.86 -5.75
C ALA A 88 14.62 -2.42 -5.53
N GLY A 89 13.66 -3.24 -5.97
CA GLY A 89 12.23 -2.98 -5.80
C GLY A 89 11.83 -2.85 -4.33
N ILE A 90 12.25 -3.80 -3.48
CA ILE A 90 11.88 -3.79 -2.06
C ILE A 90 12.53 -2.63 -1.29
N MET A 91 13.73 -2.20 -1.67
CA MET A 91 14.38 -1.03 -1.07
C MET A 91 13.60 0.25 -1.38
N ILE A 92 13.17 0.44 -2.63
CA ILE A 92 12.35 1.58 -3.04
C ILE A 92 10.98 1.53 -2.35
N ALA A 93 10.34 0.36 -2.34
CA ALA A 93 9.08 0.16 -1.64
C ALA A 93 9.19 0.51 -0.16
N GLY A 94 10.24 0.03 0.52
CA GLY A 94 10.48 0.32 1.93
C GLY A 94 10.69 1.81 2.22
N VAL A 95 11.46 2.52 1.38
CA VAL A 95 11.65 3.97 1.52
C VAL A 95 10.32 4.71 1.31
N LEU A 96 9.57 4.38 0.26
CA LEU A 96 8.26 4.97 0.00
C LEU A 96 7.27 4.67 1.14
N GLN A 97 7.29 3.47 1.70
CA GLN A 97 6.44 3.06 2.82
C GLN A 97 6.72 3.91 4.07
N VAL A 98 7.99 4.11 4.42
CA VAL A 98 8.40 4.94 5.56
C VAL A 98 7.98 6.39 5.35
N ILE A 99 8.20 6.95 4.15
CA ILE A 99 7.78 8.31 3.81
C ILE A 99 6.26 8.45 3.94
N SER A 100 5.50 7.48 3.44
CA SER A 100 4.03 7.49 3.46
C SER A 100 3.47 7.44 4.88
N LEU A 101 3.96 6.51 5.71
CA LEU A 101 3.52 6.37 7.11
C LEU A 101 3.88 7.61 7.93
N THR A 102 5.07 8.16 7.73
CA THR A 102 5.51 9.39 8.39
C THR A 102 4.67 10.58 7.92
N GLY A 103 4.35 10.64 6.62
CA GLY A 103 3.48 11.66 6.02
C GLY A 103 2.09 11.67 6.65
N ILE A 104 1.44 10.51 6.79
CA ILE A 104 0.14 10.37 7.48
C ILE A 104 0.23 10.84 8.94
N GLY A 105 1.29 10.45 9.66
CA GLY A 105 1.48 10.85 11.07
C GLY A 105 1.73 12.34 11.27
N LEU A 106 2.24 13.05 10.27
CA LEU A 106 2.55 14.48 10.34
C LEU A 106 1.48 15.37 9.69
N VAL A 107 0.36 14.82 9.19
CA VAL A 107 -0.66 15.61 8.49
C VAL A 107 -1.18 16.78 9.34
N GLN A 108 -1.45 16.56 10.62
CA GLN A 108 -1.96 17.62 11.51
C GLN A 108 -0.96 18.75 11.76
N GLN A 109 0.34 18.50 11.57
CA GLN A 109 1.40 19.48 11.83
C GLN A 109 1.86 20.20 10.57
N LEU A 110 1.90 19.50 9.43
CA LEU A 110 2.46 19.97 8.16
C LEU A 110 1.41 20.22 7.08
N GLY A 111 0.17 19.81 7.29
CA GLY A 111 -0.91 19.93 6.30
C GLY A 111 -1.12 21.36 5.83
N ASP A 112 -1.00 22.34 6.73
CA ASP A 112 -1.21 23.76 6.42
C ASP A 112 -0.02 24.39 5.67
N VAL A 113 1.17 23.78 5.75
CA VAL A 113 2.41 24.28 5.13
C VAL A 113 2.65 23.66 3.75
N ALA A 114 2.13 22.46 3.50
CA ALA A 114 2.41 21.69 2.29
C ALA A 114 1.81 22.31 1.02
N GLY A 115 0.74 23.10 1.11
CA GLY A 115 0.04 23.69 -0.04
C GLY A 115 -0.67 22.67 -0.95
N PHE A 116 -0.59 21.37 -0.62
CA PHE A 116 -1.29 20.26 -1.25
C PHE A 116 -1.81 19.31 -0.16
N ASP A 117 -2.76 18.45 -0.53
CA ASP A 117 -3.32 17.45 0.38
C ASP A 117 -2.27 16.37 0.71
N LEU A 118 -1.56 16.58 1.83
CA LEU A 118 -0.50 15.70 2.31
C LEU A 118 -1.03 14.29 2.63
N PHE A 119 -2.29 14.18 3.06
CA PHE A 119 -2.92 12.90 3.35
C PHE A 119 -3.14 12.10 2.06
N ALA A 120 -3.72 12.72 1.04
CA ALA A 120 -3.92 12.09 -0.27
C ALA A 120 -2.57 11.71 -0.92
N ALA A 121 -1.57 12.59 -0.87
CA ALA A 121 -0.23 12.29 -1.38
C ALA A 121 0.40 11.09 -0.66
N SER A 122 0.24 11.01 0.67
CA SER A 122 0.77 9.90 1.47
C SER A 122 0.06 8.59 1.18
N LEU A 123 -1.26 8.60 0.96
CA LEU A 123 -2.01 7.41 0.55
C LEU A 123 -1.61 6.94 -0.86
N VAL A 124 -1.36 7.87 -1.79
CA VAL A 124 -0.88 7.54 -3.14
C VAL A 124 0.51 6.90 -3.07
N SER A 125 1.47 7.50 -2.34
CA SER A 125 2.79 6.88 -2.20
C SER A 125 2.74 5.53 -1.48
N MET A 126 1.81 5.36 -0.52
CA MET A 126 1.55 4.08 0.15
C MET A 126 1.08 3.00 -0.84
N SER A 127 0.12 3.35 -1.70
CA SER A 127 -0.42 2.45 -2.71
C SER A 127 0.66 1.97 -3.69
N MET A 128 1.57 2.87 -4.07
CA MET A 128 2.69 2.55 -4.95
C MET A 128 3.69 1.62 -4.27
N ALA A 129 4.06 1.89 -3.02
CA ALA A 129 4.94 1.03 -2.23
C ALA A 129 4.37 -0.38 -2.07
N GLY A 130 3.07 -0.46 -1.76
CA GLY A 130 2.36 -1.73 -1.59
C GLY A 130 2.32 -2.56 -2.88
N ALA A 131 2.02 -1.91 -4.01
CA ALA A 131 2.04 -2.56 -5.32
C ALA A 131 3.44 -3.10 -5.68
N ILE A 132 4.50 -2.31 -5.49
CA ILE A 132 5.89 -2.76 -5.74
C ILE A 132 6.24 -3.96 -4.85
N THR A 133 5.85 -3.94 -3.57
CA THR A 133 6.07 -5.05 -2.63
C THR A 133 5.42 -6.34 -3.12
N MET A 134 4.19 -6.25 -3.64
CA MET A 134 3.49 -7.39 -4.24
C MET A 134 4.24 -7.96 -5.45
N PHE A 135 4.72 -7.10 -6.37
CA PHE A 135 5.50 -7.55 -7.53
C PHE A 135 6.83 -8.19 -7.15
N CYS A 136 7.50 -7.69 -6.13
CA CYS A 136 8.69 -8.34 -5.58
C CYS A 136 8.37 -9.74 -5.05
N GLY A 137 7.23 -9.93 -4.37
CA GLY A 137 6.78 -11.25 -3.88
C GLY A 137 6.56 -12.27 -5.00
N TYR A 138 6.12 -11.83 -6.18
CA TYR A 138 5.97 -12.72 -7.34
C TYR A 138 7.30 -13.26 -7.90
N THR A 139 8.45 -12.78 -7.43
CA THR A 139 9.74 -13.32 -7.85
C THR A 139 10.10 -14.66 -7.19
N VAL A 140 9.62 -14.90 -5.96
CA VAL A 140 9.91 -16.13 -5.19
C VAL A 140 9.36 -17.41 -5.86
N PRO A 141 8.13 -17.44 -6.41
CA PRO A 141 7.61 -18.58 -7.15
C PRO A 141 8.52 -19.10 -8.28
N PHE A 142 9.30 -18.23 -8.94
CA PHE A 142 10.18 -18.62 -10.05
C PHE A 142 11.40 -19.44 -9.59
N LEU A 143 11.78 -19.34 -8.31
CA LEU A 143 12.85 -20.16 -7.73
C LEU A 143 12.38 -21.61 -7.48
N PHE A 144 11.08 -21.83 -7.32
CA PHE A 144 10.50 -23.13 -6.97
C PHE A 144 9.41 -23.55 -7.97
N PRO A 145 9.78 -23.91 -9.23
CA PRO A 145 8.81 -24.19 -10.30
C PRO A 145 7.82 -25.30 -9.97
N LYS A 146 8.16 -26.23 -9.06
CA LYS A 146 7.25 -27.30 -8.61
C LYS A 146 6.12 -26.81 -7.71
N GLN A 147 6.30 -25.68 -7.01
CA GLN A 147 5.32 -25.08 -6.09
C GLN A 147 4.89 -23.68 -6.53
N ALA A 148 5.30 -23.23 -7.72
CA ALA A 148 5.08 -21.86 -8.19
C ALA A 148 3.61 -21.46 -8.12
N THR A 149 2.68 -22.31 -8.56
CA THR A 149 1.24 -22.02 -8.51
C THR A 149 0.73 -21.82 -7.08
N LEU A 150 1.21 -22.62 -6.13
CA LEU A 150 0.84 -22.48 -4.71
C LEU A 150 1.35 -21.14 -4.16
N LEU A 151 2.62 -20.80 -4.45
CA LEU A 151 3.23 -19.58 -3.96
C LEU A 151 2.60 -18.33 -4.58
N ILE A 152 2.31 -18.34 -5.89
CA ILE A 152 1.59 -17.24 -6.55
C ILE A 152 0.21 -17.05 -5.91
N ALA A 153 -0.55 -18.13 -5.72
CA ALA A 153 -1.86 -18.05 -5.09
C ALA A 153 -1.77 -17.53 -3.64
N ALA A 154 -0.76 -17.98 -2.87
CA ALA A 154 -0.53 -17.50 -1.52
C ALA A 154 -0.19 -15.99 -1.48
N THR A 155 0.68 -15.52 -2.37
CA THR A 155 1.02 -14.09 -2.50
C THR A 155 -0.22 -13.26 -2.84
N SER A 156 -1.06 -13.69 -3.79
CA SER A 156 -2.30 -12.97 -4.12
C SER A 156 -3.29 -12.94 -2.94
N CYS A 157 -3.51 -14.08 -2.27
CA CYS A 157 -4.40 -14.14 -1.12
C CYS A 157 -3.90 -13.30 0.06
N LEU A 158 -2.59 -13.25 0.31
CA LEU A 158 -2.02 -12.43 1.38
C LEU A 158 -2.05 -10.94 1.03
N PHE A 159 -1.92 -10.59 -0.25
CA PHE A 159 -2.15 -9.23 -0.72
C PHE A 159 -3.59 -8.80 -0.43
N ASP A 160 -4.57 -9.60 -0.86
CA ASP A 160 -5.99 -9.30 -0.61
C ASP A 160 -6.31 -9.28 0.90
N GLY A 161 -5.65 -10.13 1.70
CA GLY A 161 -5.82 -10.20 3.15
C GLY A 161 -5.02 -9.18 3.96
N SER A 162 -4.22 -8.32 3.32
CA SER A 162 -3.40 -7.30 3.99
C SER A 162 -4.15 -5.97 4.23
N CYS A 163 -5.47 -5.97 4.02
CA CYS A 163 -6.37 -4.84 4.23
C CYS A 163 -6.97 -4.78 5.65
#